data_AF-A0A249T271-F1
#
_entry.id   AF-A0A249T271-F1
#
_cell.length_a   1.000
_cell.length_b   1.000
_cell.length_c   1.000
_cell.angle_alpha   90.00
_cell.angle_beta   90.00
_cell.angle_gamma   90.00
#
_symmetry.space_group_name_H-M   'P 1'
#
loop_
_entity.id
_entity.type
_entity.pdbx_description
1 polymer ?
#
loop_
_entity_poly.entity_id
_entity_poly.type
_entity_poly.pdbx_seq_one_letter_code
_entity_poly.pdbx_strand_id
1 'polypeptide(L)'
;MTAGTPTYCPHCGSSDITIYGSPDHSGSQEYTCRTCHRSFRLQSPSLNDSQLEKLTVDICLKNGYLAGIHYYITHKSQQLGTRYSLAKAKQEVDELLASRGLSDSVKKKRSGIGCLLVIILASIALAVYYFFLKK
;
A
#
# COMPACT_ATOMS: atom_id res chain seq x y z
N MET A 1 4.65 6.02 -24.72
CA MET A 1 4.83 5.17 -23.53
C MET A 1 5.04 6.12 -22.35
N THR A 2 4.01 6.40 -21.58
CA THR A 2 4.08 7.38 -20.47
C THR A 2 4.81 6.75 -19.29
N ALA A 3 6.07 7.13 -19.10
CA ALA A 3 6.80 6.84 -17.86
C ALA A 3 6.04 7.50 -16.70
N GLY A 4 5.32 6.69 -15.92
CA GLY A 4 4.55 7.18 -14.78
C GLY A 4 5.47 7.81 -13.75
N THR A 5 5.07 8.94 -13.19
CA THR A 5 5.76 9.51 -12.03
C THR A 5 5.69 8.53 -10.86
N PRO A 6 6.79 8.34 -10.10
CA PRO A 6 6.78 7.42 -8.99
C PRO A 6 5.90 8.02 -7.90
N THR A 7 4.85 7.29 -7.52
CA THR A 7 3.89 7.76 -6.50
C THR A 7 4.43 7.57 -5.08
N TYR A 8 5.41 6.68 -4.90
CA TYR A 8 6.03 6.36 -3.60
C TYR A 8 7.52 6.04 -3.77
N CYS A 9 8.30 6.39 -2.75
CA CYS A 9 9.74 6.15 -2.71
C CYS A 9 10.02 4.65 -2.54
N PRO A 10 10.89 4.05 -3.36
CA PRO A 10 11.19 2.63 -3.28
C PRO A 10 12.06 2.23 -2.07
N HIS A 11 12.59 3.21 -1.33
CA HIS A 11 13.43 2.95 -0.16
C HIS A 11 12.69 3.05 1.17
N CYS A 12 11.64 3.88 1.24
CA CYS A 12 10.93 4.13 2.49
C CYS A 12 9.40 4.16 2.34
N GLY A 13 8.87 3.98 1.13
CA GLY A 13 7.44 4.00 0.86
C GLY A 13 6.76 5.37 1.03
N SER A 14 7.52 6.44 1.25
CA SER A 14 6.97 7.80 1.38
C SER A 14 6.47 8.32 0.04
N SER A 15 5.31 8.98 0.03
CA SER A 15 4.81 9.69 -1.15
C SER A 15 5.48 11.04 -1.38
N ASP A 16 6.31 11.52 -0.44
CA ASP A 16 6.97 12.82 -0.54
C ASP A 16 8.26 12.70 -1.36
N ILE A 17 8.10 12.83 -2.67
CA ILE A 17 9.16 12.70 -3.67
C ILE A 17 9.28 14.01 -4.43
N THR A 18 10.51 14.48 -4.56
CA THR A 18 10.88 15.64 -5.37
C THR A 18 11.70 15.21 -6.58
N ILE A 19 11.46 15.87 -7.70
CA ILE A 19 12.24 15.69 -8.92
C ILE A 19 13.48 16.57 -8.81
N TYR A 20 14.66 15.99 -9.07
CA TYR A 20 15.92 16.74 -9.05
C TYR A 20 16.55 16.72 -10.44
N GLY A 21 16.88 17.90 -10.96
CA GLY A 21 17.51 18.07 -12.27
C GLY A 21 16.57 17.88 -13.46
N SER A 22 17.09 18.18 -14.65
CA SER A 22 16.48 17.85 -15.94
C SER A 22 16.75 16.38 -16.30
N PRO A 23 15.91 15.74 -17.13
CA PRO A 23 16.18 14.39 -17.61
C PRO A 23 17.57 14.30 -18.25
N ASP A 24 18.32 13.25 -17.95
CA ASP A 24 19.60 12.98 -18.61
C ASP A 24 19.41 12.74 -20.12
N HIS A 25 20.50 12.68 -20.90
CA HIS A 25 20.45 12.34 -22.34
C HIS A 25 19.74 11.00 -22.64
N SER A 26 19.61 10.11 -21.65
CA SER A 26 18.85 8.85 -21.70
C SER A 26 17.35 9.01 -21.47
N GLY A 27 16.88 10.21 -21.13
CA GLY A 27 15.50 10.49 -20.70
C GLY A 27 15.18 10.02 -19.28
N SER A 28 16.16 9.55 -18.50
CA SER A 28 15.94 9.14 -17.12
C SER A 28 15.90 10.33 -16.18
N GLN A 29 14.78 10.51 -15.48
CA GLN A 29 14.61 11.50 -14.44
C GLN A 29 15.07 10.93 -13.08
N GLU A 30 15.84 11.72 -12.32
CA GLU A 30 16.24 11.38 -10.95
C GLU A 30 15.24 11.97 -9.93
N TYR A 31 14.86 11.15 -8.97
CA TYR A 31 13.86 11.46 -7.96
C TYR A 31 14.48 11.35 -6.57
N THR A 32 14.27 12.34 -5.72
CA THR A 32 14.77 12.37 -4.35
C THR A 32 13.62 12.34 -3.38
N CYS A 33 13.60 11.35 -2.48
CA CYS A 33 12.61 11.31 -1.42
C CYS A 33 13.00 12.28 -0.29
N ARG A 34 12.07 13.13 0.15
CA ARG A 34 12.31 14.07 1.25
C ARG A 34 12.34 13.41 2.62
N THR A 35 11.77 12.22 2.75
CA THR A 35 11.72 11.49 4.03
C THR A 35 13.00 10.71 4.32
N CYS A 36 13.58 10.05 3.31
CA CYS A 36 14.80 9.26 3.48
C CYS A 36 16.05 9.89 2.85
N HIS A 37 15.89 11.03 2.17
CA HIS A 37 16.94 11.77 1.46
C HIS A 37 17.72 10.97 0.41
N ARG A 38 17.19 9.82 -0.02
CA ARG A 38 17.81 9.02 -1.09
C ARG A 38 17.30 9.44 -2.45
N SER A 39 18.22 9.61 -3.39
CA SER A 39 17.91 9.71 -4.81
C SER A 39 17.76 8.33 -5.44
N PHE A 40 16.82 8.19 -6.36
CA PHE A 40 16.54 6.97 -7.10
C PHE A 40 16.06 7.33 -8.50
N ARG A 41 16.34 6.45 -9.47
CA ARG A 41 15.81 6.56 -10.83
C ARG A 41 14.62 5.60 -10.95
N LEU A 42 13.79 5.81 -11.97
CA LEU A 42 12.63 4.94 -12.23
C LEU A 42 13.00 3.48 -12.63
N GLN A 43 14.28 3.14 -12.67
CA GLN A 43 14.75 1.76 -12.65
C GLN A 43 14.72 1.28 -11.20
N SER A 44 13.78 0.39 -10.88
CA SER A 44 13.73 -0.23 -9.56
C SER A 44 15.10 -0.80 -9.22
N PRO A 45 15.60 -0.61 -7.98
CA PRO A 45 16.77 -1.36 -7.56
C PRO A 45 16.47 -2.86 -7.73
N SER A 46 17.36 -3.63 -8.34
CA SER A 46 17.22 -5.08 -8.41
C SER A 46 17.41 -5.64 -6.99
N LEU A 47 16.35 -5.60 -6.18
CA LEU A 47 16.35 -6.13 -4.83
C LEU A 47 16.17 -7.64 -4.91
N ASN A 48 17.02 -8.36 -4.18
CA ASN A 48 16.82 -9.78 -3.92
C ASN A 48 15.52 -9.96 -3.12
N ASP A 49 14.86 -11.12 -3.23
CA ASP A 49 13.57 -11.37 -2.57
C ASP A 49 13.63 -11.12 -1.05
N SER A 50 14.72 -11.48 -0.38
CA SER A 50 14.91 -11.24 1.06
C SER A 50 14.95 -9.74 1.43
N GLN A 51 15.54 -8.89 0.58
CA GLN A 51 15.58 -7.44 0.80
C GLN A 51 14.20 -6.83 0.59
N LEU A 52 13.49 -7.29 -0.45
CA LEU A 52 12.12 -6.88 -0.74
C LEU A 52 11.21 -7.16 0.46
N GLU A 53 11.24 -8.38 1.01
CA GLU A 53 10.43 -8.74 2.17
C GLU A 53 10.69 -7.86 3.38
N LYS A 54 11.96 -7.61 3.72
CA LYS A 54 12.35 -6.78 4.86
C LYS A 54 11.83 -5.34 4.71
N LEU A 55 12.01 -4.75 3.53
CA LEU A 55 11.53 -3.39 3.26
C LEU A 55 10.01 -3.32 3.25
N THR A 56 9.33 -4.32 2.68
CA THR A 56 7.87 -4.38 2.70
C THR A 56 7.33 -4.39 4.13
N VAL A 57 7.92 -5.19 5.02
CA VAL A 57 7.53 -5.22 6.44
C VAL A 57 7.77 -3.87 7.11
N ASP A 58 8.93 -3.24 6.90
CA ASP A 58 9.25 -1.93 7.48
C ASP A 58 8.28 -0.83 6.99
N ILE A 59 7.95 -0.84 5.70
CA ILE A 59 6.96 0.09 5.11
C ILE A 59 5.57 -0.18 5.68
N CYS A 60 5.16 -1.44 5.85
CA CYS A 60 3.89 -1.79 6.48
C CYS A 60 3.78 -1.22 7.90
N LEU A 61 4.87 -1.27 8.66
CA LEU A 61 4.91 -0.77 10.04
C LEU A 61 4.91 0.76 10.11
N LYS A 62 5.68 1.44 9.23
CA LYS A 62 5.83 2.90 9.26
C LYS A 62 4.70 3.65 8.56
N ASN A 63 4.33 3.22 7.35
CA ASN A 63 3.41 3.93 6.47
C ASN A 63 2.05 3.23 6.36
N GLY A 64 1.90 2.08 7.01
CA GLY A 64 0.68 1.30 7.04
C GLY A 64 0.62 0.21 5.98
N TYR A 65 -0.34 -0.70 6.17
CA TYR A 65 -0.50 -1.92 5.39
C TYR A 65 -0.61 -1.68 3.88
N LEU A 66 -1.38 -0.67 3.48
CA LEU A 66 -1.67 -0.38 2.08
C LEU A 66 -0.42 0.05 1.31
N ALA A 67 0.44 0.86 1.94
CA ALA A 67 1.69 1.32 1.34
C ALA A 67 2.64 0.16 1.10
N GLY A 68 2.74 -0.78 2.05
CA GLY A 68 3.59 -1.96 1.90
C GLY A 68 3.10 -2.92 0.80
N ILE A 69 1.79 -3.17 0.68
CA ILE A 69 1.24 -3.97 -0.44
C ILE A 69 1.55 -3.32 -1.78
N HIS A 70 1.32 -2.01 -1.89
CA HIS A 70 1.58 -1.29 -3.13
C HIS A 70 3.05 -1.38 -3.53
N TYR A 71 3.95 -1.17 -2.56
CA TYR A 71 5.39 -1.33 -2.77
C TYR A 71 5.76 -2.74 -3.27
N TYR A 72 5.22 -3.78 -2.63
CA TYR A 72 5.45 -5.17 -3.01
C TYR A 72 4.97 -5.50 -4.43
N ILE A 73 3.78 -5.01 -4.81
CA ILE A 73 3.20 -5.19 -6.16
C ILE A 73 4.08 -4.53 -7.22
N THR A 74 4.51 -3.28 -6.99
CA THR A 74 5.35 -2.56 -7.94
C THR A 74 6.61 -3.36 -8.25
N HIS A 75 7.29 -3.85 -7.21
CA HIS A 75 8.50 -4.65 -7.38
C HIS A 75 8.26 -6.00 -8.07
N LYS A 76 7.25 -6.77 -7.66
CA LYS A 76 6.95 -8.08 -8.30
C LYS A 76 6.47 -7.92 -9.74
N SER A 77 5.69 -6.88 -10.04
CA SER A 77 5.25 -6.60 -11.41
C SER A 77 6.41 -6.28 -12.36
N GLN A 78 7.44 -5.63 -11.83
CA GLN A 78 8.65 -5.29 -12.57
C GLN A 78 9.54 -6.51 -12.81
N GLN A 79 9.63 -7.43 -11.84
CA GLN A 79 10.34 -8.71 -12.02
C GLN A 79 9.66 -9.62 -13.06
N LEU A 80 8.33 -9.63 -13.12
CA LEU A 80 7.56 -10.52 -14.00
C LEU A 80 7.23 -9.91 -15.37
N GLY A 81 7.53 -8.63 -15.59
CA GLY A 81 7.17 -7.89 -16.81
C GLY A 81 5.65 -7.79 -17.06
N THR A 82 4.82 -8.17 -16.08
CA THR A 82 3.36 -8.27 -16.18
C THR A 82 2.70 -7.78 -14.90
N ARG A 83 1.41 -7.43 -14.96
CA ARG A 83 0.68 -6.93 -13.78
C ARG A 83 0.57 -8.03 -12.72
N TYR A 84 1.09 -7.75 -11.52
CA TYR A 84 0.96 -8.65 -10.37
C TYR A 84 -0.41 -8.51 -9.71
N SER A 85 -1.02 -9.61 -9.29
CA SER A 85 -2.38 -9.59 -8.75
C SER A 85 -2.41 -9.05 -7.31
N LEU A 86 -3.34 -8.13 -7.05
CA LEU A 86 -3.52 -7.51 -5.73
C LEU A 86 -3.81 -8.55 -4.65
N ALA A 87 -4.65 -9.55 -4.97
CA ALA A 87 -5.04 -10.59 -4.02
C ALA A 87 -3.84 -11.46 -3.60
N LYS A 88 -2.98 -11.84 -4.54
CA LYS A 88 -1.79 -12.64 -4.27
C LYS A 88 -0.76 -11.85 -3.47
N ALA A 89 -0.51 -10.60 -3.84
CA ALA A 89 0.36 -9.70 -3.06
C ALA A 89 -0.12 -9.53 -1.63
N LYS A 90 -1.44 -9.35 -1.44
CA LYS A 90 -2.02 -9.23 -0.10
C LYS A 90 -1.75 -10.50 0.72
N GLN A 91 -1.99 -11.67 0.14
CA GLN A 91 -1.78 -12.96 0.82
C GLN A 91 -0.31 -13.13 1.23
N GLU A 92 0.64 -12.89 0.32
CA GLU A 92 2.07 -13.02 0.61
C GLU A 92 2.52 -12.02 1.68
N VAL A 93 2.06 -10.77 1.63
CA VAL A 93 2.38 -9.77 2.66
C VAL A 93 1.75 -10.13 4.01
N ASP A 94 0.53 -10.66 4.03
CA ASP A 94 -0.09 -11.15 5.27
C ASP A 94 0.70 -12.32 5.87
N GLU A 95 1.17 -13.26 5.04
CA GLU A 95 2.01 -14.39 5.48
C GLU A 95 3.39 -13.92 5.98
N LEU A 96 3.99 -12.92 5.34
CA LEU A 96 5.24 -12.29 5.79
C LEU A 96 5.09 -11.60 7.15
N LEU A 97 3.93 -10.99 7.42
CA LEU A 97 3.64 -10.38 8.71
C LEU A 97 3.30 -11.44 9.76
N ALA A 98 2.53 -12.47 9.38
CA ALA A 98 2.13 -13.56 10.27
C ALA A 98 3.31 -14.41 10.74
N SER A 99 4.21 -14.78 9.82
CA SER A 99 5.45 -15.51 10.14
C SER A 99 6.37 -14.74 11.11
N ARG A 100 6.20 -13.42 11.22
CA ARG A 100 6.97 -12.55 12.12
C ARG A 100 6.19 -12.12 13.36
N GLY A 101 4.94 -12.55 13.54
CA GLY A 101 4.08 -12.13 14.64
C GLY A 101 3.69 -10.65 14.60
N LEU A 102 3.79 -9.99 13.44
CA LEU A 102 3.55 -8.56 13.24
C LEU A 102 2.15 -8.24 12.69
N SER A 103 1.29 -9.25 12.56
CA SER A 103 -0.05 -9.13 11.96
C SER A 103 -0.93 -8.08 12.66
N ASP A 104 -0.82 -7.99 13.99
CA ASP A 104 -1.61 -7.09 14.82
C ASP A 104 -0.96 -5.71 14.99
N SER A 105 0.34 -5.60 14.72
CA SER A 105 1.10 -4.34 14.83
C SER A 105 0.84 -3.39 13.67
N VAL A 106 0.41 -3.92 12.52
CA VAL A 106 0.15 -3.11 11.33
C VAL A 106 -1.28 -2.60 11.33
N LYS A 107 -1.46 -1.27 11.37
CA LYS A 107 -2.78 -0.63 11.24
C LYS A 107 -3.43 -0.98 9.90
N LYS A 108 -4.33 -1.96 9.90
CA LYS A 108 -5.24 -2.23 8.78
C LYS A 108 -6.36 -1.19 8.79
N LYS A 109 -6.57 -0.51 7.66
CA LYS A 109 -7.69 0.45 7.52
C LYS A 109 -8.99 -0.34 7.67
N ARG A 110 -9.62 -0.22 8.84
CA ARG A 110 -10.89 -0.89 9.15
C ARG A 110 -11.96 -0.28 8.25
N SER A 111 -12.54 -1.09 7.38
CA SER A 111 -13.66 -0.65 6.54
C SER A 111 -14.84 -0.28 7.43
N GLY A 112 -15.29 0.98 7.36
CA GLY A 112 -16.43 1.50 8.12
C GLY A 112 -17.78 0.87 7.76
N ILE A 113 -17.80 -0.11 6.86
CA ILE A 113 -18.98 -0.88 6.44
C ILE A 113 -19.70 -1.52 7.64
N GLY A 114 -18.96 -1.97 8.66
CA GLY A 114 -19.56 -2.55 9.87
C GLY A 114 -20.46 -1.57 10.62
N CYS A 115 -20.04 -0.31 10.78
CA CYS A 115 -20.85 0.70 11.45
C CYS A 115 -22.09 1.09 10.65
N LEU A 116 -21.99 1.16 9.31
CA LEU A 116 -23.13 1.45 8.43
C LEU A 116 -24.22 0.37 8.51
N LEU A 117 -23.83 -0.92 8.55
CA LEU A 117 -24.80 -2.01 8.70
C LEU A 117 -25.56 -1.94 10.03
N VAL A 118 -24.88 -1.59 11.14
CA VAL A 118 -25.53 -1.44 12.45
C VAL A 118 -26.56 -0.31 12.44
N ILE A 119 -26.24 0.83 11.80
CA ILE A 119 -27.17 1.97 11.69
C ILE A 119 -28.41 1.59 10.87
N ILE A 120 -28.23 0.86 9.77
CA ILE A 120 -29.35 0.41 8.92
C ILE A 120 -30.24 -0.58 9.67
N LEU A 121 -29.66 -1.52 10.42
CA LEU A 121 -30.44 -2.48 11.20
C LEU A 121 -31.21 -1.79 12.34
N ALA A 122 -30.59 -0.82 13.00
CA ALA A 122 -31.23 -0.04 14.06
C ALA A 122 -32.41 0.80 13.54
N SER A 123 -32.28 1.41 12.35
CA SER A 123 -33.35 2.21 11.76
C SER A 123 -34.56 1.35 11.34
N ILE A 124 -34.32 0.16 10.78
CA ILE A 124 -35.38 -0.81 10.46
C ILE A 124 -36.09 -1.28 11.73
N ALA A 125 -35.33 -1.63 12.78
CA ALA A 125 -35.91 -2.07 14.05
C ALA A 125 -36.80 -0.99 14.69
N LEU A 126 -36.37 0.27 14.66
CA LEU A 126 -37.17 1.42 15.11
C LEU A 126 -38.46 1.60 14.30
N ALA A 127 -38.37 1.49 12.97
CA ALA A 127 -39.55 1.60 12.11
C ALA A 127 -40.57 0.49 12.39
N VAL A 128 -40.11 -0.75 12.57
CA VAL A 128 -40.96 -1.89 12.92
C VAL A 128 -41.59 -1.69 14.30
N TYR A 129 -40.81 -1.27 15.31
CA TYR A 129 -41.31 -0.99 16.65
C TYR A 129 -42.42 0.07 16.62
N TYR A 130 -42.21 1.19 15.95
CA TYR A 130 -43.23 2.23 15.81
C TYR A 130 -44.49 1.74 15.07
N PHE A 131 -44.33 0.89 14.07
CA PHE A 131 -45.46 0.34 13.32
C PHE A 131 -46.33 -0.60 14.18
N PHE A 132 -45.71 -1.41 15.03
CA PHE A 132 -46.43 -2.33 15.91
C PHE A 132 -46.95 -1.69 17.21
N LEU A 133 -46.28 -0.66 17.74
CA LEU A 133 -46.68 0.01 18.99
C LEU A 133 -47.76 1.07 18.79
N LYS A 134 -47.88 1.62 17.58
CA LYS A 134 -48.83 2.71 17.25
C LYS A 134 -50.07 2.20 16.52
N LYS A 135 -50.32 0.90 16.57
CA LYS A 135 -51.50 0.20 16.07
C LYS A 135 -52.35 -0.25 17.25
#